data_AF-A0A6A7RRE7-F1
#
_entry.id   AF-A0A6A7RRE7-F1
#
_cell.length_a   1.000
_cell.length_b   1.000
_cell.length_c   1.000
_cell.angle_alpha   90.00
_cell.angle_beta   90.00
_cell.angle_gamma   90.00
#
_symmetry.space_group_name_H-M   'P 1'
#
loop_
_entity.id
_entity.type
_entity.pdbx_description
1 polymer ?
#
loop_
_entity_poly.entity_id
_entity_poly.type
_entity_poly.pdbx_seq_one_letter_code
_entity_poly.pdbx_strand_id
1 'polypeptide(L)'
;ASDGLAALWRFGRRQYQIIRVYRPPLWRLACLALSSRVIAWAVLLANFGELWARLATLALLVFALAAVGVQALVGRRLEMADPLAVTGLQVVVALCKPLVDVFHWSLLLAAWDTRVIRWGHLGYRVFGPGQIAIVSRRRWG
;
A
#
# COMPACT_ATOMS: atom_id res chain seq x y z
N ALA A 1 -18.63 10.30 1.99
CA ALA A 1 -17.21 10.08 2.37
C ALA A 1 -16.79 8.60 2.36
N SER A 2 -17.67 7.66 2.74
CA SER A 2 -17.44 6.20 2.70
C SER A 2 -17.05 5.63 1.33
N ASP A 3 -17.52 6.23 0.24
CA ASP A 3 -17.22 5.78 -1.12
C ASP A 3 -15.74 5.95 -1.51
N GLY A 4 -15.05 6.95 -0.95
CA GLY A 4 -13.66 7.27 -1.27
C GLY A 4 -12.69 6.21 -0.76
N LEU A 5 -12.81 5.83 0.52
CA LEU A 5 -11.96 4.79 1.12
C LEU A 5 -12.21 3.41 0.50
N ALA A 6 -13.48 3.07 0.23
CA ALA A 6 -13.82 1.82 -0.43
C ALA A 6 -13.27 1.79 -1.88
N ALA A 7 -13.35 2.91 -2.61
CA ALA A 7 -12.77 3.03 -3.94
C ALA A 7 -11.24 2.93 -3.92
N LEU A 8 -10.58 3.61 -2.98
CA LEU A 8 -9.14 3.55 -2.77
C LEU A 8 -8.69 2.13 -2.44
N TRP A 9 -9.41 1.45 -1.55
CA TRP A 9 -9.11 0.06 -1.18
C TRP A 9 -9.28 -0.89 -2.37
N ARG A 10 -10.36 -0.76 -3.14
CA ARG A 10 -10.56 -1.53 -4.39
C ARG A 10 -9.47 -1.23 -5.41
N PHE A 11 -9.00 0.00 -5.51
CA PHE A 11 -7.89 0.36 -6.39
C PHE A 11 -6.57 -0.28 -5.92
N GLY A 12 -6.21 -0.09 -4.65
CA GLY A 12 -4.97 -0.63 -4.08
C GLY A 12 -4.90 -2.16 -4.12
N ARG A 13 -6.01 -2.85 -3.80
CA ARG A 13 -6.10 -4.32 -3.90
C ARG A 13 -5.72 -4.80 -5.31
N ARG A 14 -6.20 -4.12 -6.35
CA ARG A 14 -5.90 -4.46 -7.74
C ARG A 14 -4.43 -4.31 -8.08
N GLN A 15 -3.77 -3.25 -7.58
CA GLN A 15 -2.33 -3.07 -7.75
C GLN A 15 -1.56 -4.26 -7.16
N TYR A 16 -1.89 -4.69 -5.94
CA TYR A 16 -1.26 -5.87 -5.34
C TYR A 16 -1.60 -7.18 -6.06
N GLN A 17 -2.81 -7.34 -6.60
CA GLN A 17 -3.17 -8.49 -7.45
C GLN A 17 -2.31 -8.55 -8.71
N ILE A 18 -2.10 -7.41 -9.39
CA ILE A 18 -1.23 -7.30 -10.56
C ILE A 18 0.21 -7.68 -10.19
N ILE A 19 0.75 -7.12 -9.10
CA ILE A 19 2.10 -7.46 -8.63
C ILE A 19 2.22 -8.96 -8.35
N ARG A 20 1.20 -9.58 -7.72
CA ARG A 20 1.21 -11.02 -7.44
C ARG A 20 1.28 -11.88 -8.70
N VAL A 21 0.55 -11.49 -9.74
CA VAL A 21 0.51 -12.21 -11.02
C VAL A 21 1.83 -12.04 -11.78
N TYR A 22 2.29 -10.80 -11.95
CA TYR A 22 3.43 -10.49 -12.82
C TYR A 22 4.80 -10.57 -12.13
N ARG A 23 4.85 -10.36 -10.82
CA ARG A 23 6.09 -10.34 -10.02
C ARG A 23 5.91 -11.09 -8.68
N PRO A 24 5.66 -12.41 -8.69
CA PRO A 24 5.42 -13.19 -7.46
C PRO A 24 6.50 -13.05 -6.37
N PRO A 25 7.82 -12.99 -6.70
CA PRO A 25 8.84 -12.78 -5.67
C PRO A 25 8.70 -11.44 -4.95
N LEU A 26 8.42 -10.35 -5.68
CA LEU A 26 8.20 -9.03 -5.09
C LEU A 26 6.96 -9.03 -4.20
N TRP A 27 5.90 -9.75 -4.59
CA TRP A 27 4.72 -9.90 -3.76
C TRP A 27 5.03 -10.62 -2.44
N ARG A 28 5.84 -11.69 -2.46
CA ARG A 28 6.26 -12.40 -1.23
C ARG A 28 7.12 -11.51 -0.33
N LEU A 29 8.05 -10.75 -0.91
CA LEU A 29 8.86 -9.78 -0.16
C LEU A 29 7.99 -8.69 0.47
N ALA A 30 7.02 -8.16 -0.27
CA ALA A 30 6.05 -7.20 0.25
C ALA A 30 5.22 -7.80 1.39
N CYS A 31 4.80 -9.07 1.27
CA CYS A 31 4.07 -9.79 2.31
C CYS A 31 4.90 -9.90 3.59
N LEU A 32 6.14 -10.34 3.48
CA LEU A 32 7.06 -10.48 4.61
C LEU A 32 7.33 -9.12 5.27
N ALA A 33 7.67 -8.11 4.47
CA ALA A 33 8.01 -6.77 4.96
C ALA A 33 6.81 -6.06 5.61
N LEU A 34 5.61 -6.16 5.06
CA LEU A 34 4.42 -5.56 5.68
C LEU A 34 4.00 -6.31 6.94
N SER A 35 4.06 -7.64 6.92
CA SER A 35 3.73 -8.44 8.11
C SER A 35 4.69 -8.17 9.26
N SER A 36 6.00 -8.10 8.99
CA SER A 36 6.99 -7.77 10.01
C SER A 36 6.79 -6.36 10.58
N ARG A 37 6.45 -5.38 9.74
CA ARG A 37 6.13 -4.01 10.18
C ARG A 37 4.88 -3.95 11.05
N VAL A 38 3.80 -4.64 10.67
CA VAL A 38 2.57 -4.69 11.47
C VAL A 38 2.84 -5.34 12.83
N ILE A 39 3.59 -6.44 12.86
CA ILE A 39 4.01 -7.10 14.10
C ILE A 39 4.90 -6.16 14.94
N ALA A 40 5.86 -5.47 14.32
CA ALA A 40 6.73 -4.52 15.02
C ALA A 40 5.91 -3.40 15.66
N TRP A 41 4.95 -2.81 14.94
CA TRP A 41 4.04 -1.81 15.52
C TRP A 41 3.23 -2.37 16.69
N ALA A 42 2.68 -3.57 16.55
CA ALA A 42 1.93 -4.21 17.64
C ALA A 42 2.81 -4.41 18.89
N VAL A 43 4.05 -4.90 18.72
CA VAL A 43 5.00 -5.08 19.82
C VAL A 43 5.37 -3.74 20.46
N LEU A 44 5.68 -2.71 19.66
CA LEU A 44 6.06 -1.39 20.17
C LEU A 44 4.91 -0.71 20.92
N LEU A 45 3.68 -0.80 20.41
CA LEU A 45 2.50 -0.25 21.06
C LEU A 45 2.16 -1.01 22.35
N ALA A 46 2.29 -2.33 22.36
CA ALA A 46 2.09 -3.15 23.56
C ALA A 46 3.11 -2.84 24.68
N ASN A 47 4.32 -2.40 24.30
CA ASN A 47 5.41 -2.08 25.23
C ASN A 47 5.69 -0.57 25.32
N PHE A 48 4.73 0.30 24.99
CA PHE A 48 4.97 1.75 24.90
C PHE A 48 5.31 2.42 26.23
N GLY A 49 5.09 1.72 27.35
CA GLY A 49 5.59 2.12 28.67
C GLY A 49 7.13 2.18 28.74
N GLU A 50 7.80 1.34 27.96
CA GLU A 50 9.25 1.17 28.00
C GLU A 50 10.00 2.21 27.15
N LEU A 51 11.15 2.68 27.64
CA LEU A 51 11.97 3.67 26.93
C LEU A 51 12.44 3.16 25.55
N TRP A 52 12.88 1.90 25.48
CA TRP A 52 13.35 1.31 24.22
C TRP A 52 12.26 1.31 23.14
N ALA A 53 11.01 1.07 23.52
CA ALA A 53 9.88 1.02 22.59
C ALA A 53 9.53 2.41 22.07
N ARG A 54 9.62 3.44 22.92
CA ARG A 54 9.44 4.85 22.51
C ARG A 54 10.53 5.31 21.55
N LEU A 55 11.79 4.97 21.85
CA LEU A 55 12.92 5.30 20.97
C LEU A 55 12.82 4.59 19.62
N ALA A 56 12.45 3.31 19.60
CA ALA A 56 12.23 2.56 18.37
C ALA A 56 11.04 3.12 17.56
N THR A 57 9.94 3.49 18.23
CA THR A 57 8.78 4.17 17.59
C THR A 57 9.22 5.48 16.95
N LEU A 58 9.96 6.32 17.69
CA LEU A 58 10.48 7.59 17.20
C LEU A 58 11.40 7.38 15.99
N ALA A 59 12.31 6.41 16.04
CA ALA A 59 13.20 6.09 14.93
C ALA A 59 12.41 5.68 13.68
N LEU A 60 11.39 4.83 13.81
CA LEU A 60 10.53 4.44 12.68
C LEU A 60 9.76 5.62 12.09
N LEU A 61 9.29 6.56 12.92
CA LEU A 61 8.63 7.77 12.44
C LEU A 61 9.60 8.71 11.73
N VAL A 62 10.82 8.88 12.24
CA VAL A 62 11.88 9.64 11.56
C VAL A 62 12.20 9.03 10.20
N PHE A 63 12.33 7.71 10.09
CA PHE A 63 12.53 7.05 8.80
C PHE A 63 11.34 7.21 7.85
N ALA A 64 10.10 7.19 8.37
CA ALA A 64 8.91 7.45 7.56
C ALA A 64 8.91 8.88 7.00
N LEU A 65 9.29 9.88 7.80
CA LEU A 65 9.43 11.26 7.35
C LEU A 65 10.59 11.44 6.36
N ALA A 66 11.73 10.78 6.61
CA ALA A 66 12.85 10.78 5.68
C ALA A 66 12.45 10.20 4.31
N ALA A 67 11.61 9.16 4.27
CA ALA A 67 11.09 8.60 3.04
C ALA A 67 10.26 9.62 2.23
N VAL A 68 9.46 10.46 2.89
CA VAL A 68 8.74 11.57 2.23
C VAL A 68 9.74 12.56 1.61
N GLY A 69 10.81 12.90 2.33
CA GLY A 69 11.88 13.76 1.82
C GLY A 69 12.57 13.18 0.58
N VAL A 70 12.88 11.88 0.60
CA VAL A 70 13.46 11.17 -0.54
C VAL A 70 12.49 11.14 -1.72
N GLN A 71 11.21 10.86 -1.50
CA GLN A 71 10.17 10.87 -2.54
C GLN A 71 10.05 12.25 -3.19
N ALA A 72 10.01 13.32 -2.39
CA ALA A 72 9.96 14.69 -2.91
C ALA A 72 11.22 15.04 -3.71
N LEU A 73 12.41 14.58 -3.28
CA LEU A 73 13.65 14.79 -4.02
C LEU A 73 13.62 14.05 -5.37
N VAL A 74 13.19 12.80 -5.39
CA VAL A 74 13.03 12.01 -6.63
C VAL A 74 12.02 12.68 -7.55
N GLY A 75 10.87 13.12 -7.03
CA GLY A 75 9.85 13.83 -7.81
C GLY A 75 10.40 15.09 -8.47
N ARG A 76 11.15 15.91 -7.73
CA ARG A 76 11.83 17.09 -8.31
C ARG A 76 12.84 16.72 -9.40
N ARG A 77 13.60 15.65 -9.22
CA ARG A 77 14.58 15.18 -10.22
C ARG A 77 13.93 14.65 -11.49
N LEU A 78 12.70 14.17 -11.40
CA LEU A 78 11.90 13.70 -12.54
C LEU A 78 10.99 14.77 -13.13
N GLU A 79 11.09 16.03 -12.68
CA GLU A 79 10.20 17.14 -13.06
C GLU A 79 8.71 16.85 -12.77
N MET A 80 8.45 15.96 -11.80
CA MET A 80 7.15 15.55 -11.31
C MET A 80 7.01 15.92 -9.83
N ALA A 81 7.36 17.16 -9.50
CA ALA A 81 7.30 17.63 -8.11
C ALA A 81 5.83 17.77 -7.66
N ASP A 82 5.52 17.17 -6.52
CA ASP A 82 4.19 17.29 -5.91
C ASP A 82 3.94 18.74 -5.42
N PRO A 83 2.69 19.25 -5.51
CA PRO A 83 2.31 20.50 -4.88
C PRO A 83 2.57 20.49 -3.37
N LEU A 84 2.83 21.67 -2.77
CA LEU A 84 3.11 21.79 -1.33
C LEU A 84 1.98 21.23 -0.45
N ALA A 85 0.73 21.40 -0.86
CA ALA A 85 -0.42 20.83 -0.15
C ALA A 85 -0.39 19.29 -0.12
N VAL A 86 0.03 18.65 -1.22
CA VAL A 86 0.19 17.19 -1.31
C VAL A 86 1.37 16.73 -0.46
N THR A 87 2.49 17.45 -0.50
CA THR A 87 3.65 17.19 0.37
C THR A 87 3.25 17.26 1.86
N GLY A 88 2.47 18.27 2.26
CA GLY A 88 1.95 18.39 3.62
C GLY A 88 1.08 17.20 4.01
N LEU A 89 0.20 16.73 3.12
CA LEU A 89 -0.59 15.53 3.35
C LEU A 89 0.28 14.27 3.47
N GLN A 90 1.32 14.13 2.65
CA GLN A 90 2.27 13.01 2.74
C GLN A 90 2.98 12.98 4.10
N VAL A 91 3.32 14.13 4.68
CA VAL A 91 3.88 14.22 6.04
C VAL A 91 2.87 13.73 7.07
N VAL A 92 1.61 14.19 7.01
CA VAL A 92 0.55 13.70 7.92
C VAL A 92 0.37 12.19 7.81
N VAL A 93 0.34 11.65 6.59
CA VAL A 93 0.25 10.21 6.33
C VAL A 93 1.47 9.46 6.88
N ALA A 94 2.66 10.04 6.78
CA ALA A 94 3.89 9.46 7.35
C ALA A 94 3.87 9.42 8.88
N LEU A 95 3.26 10.41 9.56
CA LEU A 95 3.05 10.36 11.01
C LEU A 95 2.03 9.29 11.41
N CYS A 96 1.06 9.01 10.54
CA CYS A 96 0.10 7.92 10.70
C CYS A 96 0.62 6.57 10.15
N LYS A 97 1.94 6.35 10.08
CA LYS A 97 2.52 5.15 9.44
C LYS A 97 1.96 3.81 9.91
N PRO A 98 1.67 3.58 11.21
CA PRO A 98 1.08 2.32 11.65
C PRO A 98 -0.25 2.01 10.95
N LEU A 99 -1.12 3.03 10.81
CA LEU A 99 -2.41 2.89 10.13
C LEU A 99 -2.23 2.63 8.63
N VAL A 100 -1.25 3.29 8.01
CA VAL A 100 -0.91 3.08 6.59
C VAL A 100 -0.39 1.66 6.35
N ASP A 101 0.45 1.14 7.26
CA ASP A 101 0.98 -0.22 7.18
C ASP A 101 -0.14 -1.27 7.31
N VAL A 102 -1.05 -1.10 8.27
CA VAL A 102 -2.23 -1.95 8.41
C VAL A 102 -3.13 -1.87 7.17
N PHE A 103 -3.33 -0.66 6.62
CA PHE A 103 -4.09 -0.48 5.40
C PHE A 103 -3.46 -1.26 4.23
N HIS A 104 -2.17 -1.10 3.98
CA HIS A 104 -1.45 -1.84 2.92
C HIS A 104 -1.43 -3.35 3.18
N TRP A 105 -1.27 -3.78 4.41
CA TRP A 105 -1.34 -5.19 4.78
C TRP A 105 -2.72 -5.77 4.44
N SER A 106 -3.81 -5.04 4.71
CA SER A 106 -5.17 -5.47 4.33
C SER A 106 -5.34 -5.62 2.81
N LEU A 107 -4.73 -4.73 2.01
CA LEU A 107 -4.76 -4.82 0.55
C LEU A 107 -4.00 -6.06 0.06
N LEU A 108 -2.84 -6.33 0.65
CA LEU A 108 -2.00 -7.45 0.29
C LEU A 108 -2.66 -8.79 0.62
N LEU A 109 -3.31 -8.90 1.78
CA LEU A 109 -4.11 -10.08 2.14
C LEU A 109 -5.30 -10.26 1.18
N ALA A 110 -6.02 -9.18 0.87
CA ALA A 110 -7.15 -9.25 -0.06
C ALA A 110 -6.73 -9.55 -1.51
N ALA A 111 -5.47 -9.29 -1.86
CA ALA A 111 -4.89 -9.66 -3.14
C ALA A 111 -4.47 -11.14 -3.22
N TRP A 112 -4.62 -11.92 -2.14
CA TRP A 112 -4.37 -13.37 -2.16
C TRP A 112 -5.31 -14.14 -3.08
N ASP A 113 -6.51 -13.62 -3.37
CA ASP A 113 -7.35 -14.17 -4.42
C ASP A 113 -7.18 -13.35 -5.70
N THR A 114 -6.45 -13.90 -6.68
CA THR A 114 -6.21 -13.31 -8.01
C THR A 114 -7.10 -13.89 -9.09
N ARG A 115 -8.06 -14.77 -8.76
CA ARG A 115 -8.87 -15.47 -9.77
C ARG A 115 -9.69 -14.51 -10.61
N VAL A 116 -10.13 -13.38 -10.05
CA VAL A 116 -10.88 -12.35 -10.78
C VAL A 116 -10.39 -10.95 -10.44
N ILE A 117 -9.96 -10.20 -11.44
CA ILE A 117 -9.59 -8.77 -11.33
C ILE A 117 -10.64 -7.96 -12.09
N ARG A 118 -11.29 -7.00 -11.43
CA ARG A 118 -12.25 -6.09 -12.07
C ARG A 118 -11.62 -4.74 -12.35
N TRP A 119 -11.73 -4.22 -13.56
CA TRP A 119 -11.26 -2.88 -13.91
C TRP A 119 -12.32 -2.13 -14.70
N GLY A 120 -12.85 -1.06 -14.09
CA GLY A 120 -13.93 -0.28 -14.68
C GLY A 120 -15.11 -1.18 -15.01
N HIS A 121 -15.42 -1.28 -16.30
CA HIS A 121 -16.52 -2.08 -16.80
C HIS A 121 -16.13 -3.53 -17.17
N LEU A 122 -14.85 -3.91 -17.02
CA LEU A 122 -14.33 -5.23 -17.38
C LEU A 122 -14.03 -6.09 -16.15
N GLY A 123 -14.33 -7.38 -16.25
CA GLY A 123 -13.92 -8.41 -15.29
C GLY A 123 -13.04 -9.41 -16.00
N TYR A 124 -11.81 -9.58 -15.51
CA TYR A 124 -10.83 -10.51 -16.04
C TYR A 124 -10.68 -11.70 -15.10
N ARG A 125 -10.60 -12.91 -15.66
CA ARG A 125 -10.07 -14.08 -14.95
C ARG A 125 -8.63 -14.26 -15.35
N VAL A 126 -7.76 -14.32 -14.36
CA VAL A 126 -6.31 -14.39 -14.57
C VAL A 126 -5.82 -15.76 -14.13
N PHE A 127 -5.37 -16.56 -15.09
CA PHE A 127 -4.77 -17.86 -14.86
C PHE A 127 -3.23 -17.78 -14.79
N GLY A 128 -2.65 -16.73 -15.37
CA GLY A 128 -1.21 -16.43 -15.34
C GLY A 128 -0.88 -15.13 -16.09
N PRO A 129 0.40 -14.73 -16.15
CA PRO A 129 0.83 -13.45 -16.73
C PRO A 129 0.40 -13.20 -18.18
N GLY A 130 0.22 -14.25 -18.97
CA GLY A 130 -0.25 -14.20 -20.36
C GLY A 130 -1.61 -14.84 -20.61
N GLN A 131 -2.28 -15.35 -19.58
CA GLN A 131 -3.53 -16.09 -19.71
C GLN A 131 -4.65 -15.35 -18.98
N ILE A 132 -5.27 -14.42 -19.70
CA ILE A 132 -6.32 -13.54 -19.20
C ILE A 132 -7.56 -13.75 -20.05
N ALA A 133 -8.67 -14.14 -19.42
CA ALA A 133 -9.96 -14.26 -20.07
C ALA A 133 -10.89 -13.13 -19.60
N ILE A 134 -11.55 -12.43 -20.52
CA ILE A 134 -12.60 -11.47 -20.16
C ILE A 134 -13.84 -12.28 -19.79
N VAL A 135 -14.26 -12.20 -18.52
CA VAL A 135 -15.43 -12.91 -17.99
C VAL A 135 -16.68 -12.05 -18.05
N SER A 136 -16.54 -10.73 -17.93
CA SER A 136 -17.68 -9.83 -17.96
C SER A 136 -17.30 -8.47 -18.54
N ARG A 137 -18.19 -7.89 -19.35
CA ARG A 137 -18.11 -6.52 -19.82
C ARG A 137 -19.45 -5.83 -19.55
N ARG A 138 -19.49 -4.86 -18.64
CA ARG A 138 -20.65 -3.97 -18.46
C ARG A 138 -20.60 -2.89 -19.55
N ARG A 139 -21.77 -2.38 -19.96
CA ARG A 139 -21.80 -1.21 -20.85
C ARG A 139 -21.23 -0.01 -20.11
N TRP A 140 -20.45 0.80 -20.82
CA TRP A 140 -20.00 2.10 -20.32
C TRP A 140 -21.23 3.00 -20.22
N GLY A 141 -21.48 3.55 -19.06
CA GLY A 141 -22.58 4.46 -18.76
C GLY A 141 -22.11 5.49 -17.75
#